data_AF-A0A5B8RFU9-F1
#
_entry.id   AF-A0A5B8RFU9-F1
#
_cell.length_a   1.000
_cell.length_b   1.000
_cell.length_c   1.000
_cell.angle_alpha   90.00
_cell.angle_beta   90.00
_cell.angle_gamma   90.00
#
_symmetry.space_group_name_H-M   'P 1'
#
loop_
_entity.id
_entity.type
_entity.pdbx_description
1 polymer ?
#
loop_
_entity_poly.entity_id
_entity_poly.type
_entity_poly.pdbx_seq_one_letter_code
_entity_poly.pdbx_strand_id
1 'polypeptide(L)'
;MIRVRGEWITPDGRIVRARQYHISDVVVYPQCFGLSQADIDRAFASHGEPRSAVREGAARGALIARVLRSGWIRIRGHRGYVSVTVHRLSGDVRDRLRAWGARKVAAGKLHPLDRLHLVELSKRENAEFSGGVGEVLEIHAADLPSPEPAGWLRIEDIAGEG
;
A
#
# COMPACT_ATOMS: atom_id res chain seq x y z
N MET A 1 -12.56 12.30 -10.18
CA MET A 1 -11.70 12.84 -9.08
C MET A 1 -11.31 11.69 -8.19
N ILE A 2 -10.01 11.42 -8.05
CA ILE A 2 -9.46 10.34 -7.22
C ILE A 2 -9.83 10.59 -5.75
N ARG A 3 -10.47 9.59 -5.11
CA ARG A 3 -10.90 9.64 -3.70
C ARG A 3 -10.16 8.65 -2.80
N VAL A 4 -9.17 7.95 -3.34
CA VAL A 4 -8.23 7.14 -2.56
C VAL A 4 -7.27 8.08 -1.85
N ARG A 5 -7.00 7.88 -0.55
CA ARG A 5 -6.05 8.71 0.22
C ARG A 5 -4.78 7.94 0.58
N GLY A 6 -4.90 6.90 1.39
CA GLY A 6 -3.78 6.07 1.80
C GLY A 6 -4.30 4.73 2.31
N GLU A 7 -3.82 3.65 1.71
CA GLU A 7 -4.24 2.29 2.03
C GLU A 7 -3.05 1.35 2.00
N TRP A 8 -3.21 0.24 2.69
CA TRP A 8 -2.40 -0.95 2.62
C TRP A 8 -3.23 -2.07 2.01
N ILE A 9 -2.59 -2.95 1.24
CA ILE A 9 -3.14 -4.27 0.93
C ILE A 9 -2.25 -5.28 1.64
N THR A 10 -2.86 -6.11 2.48
CA THR A 10 -2.18 -7.17 3.24
C THR A 10 -1.69 -8.29 2.28
N PRO A 11 -0.81 -9.18 2.76
CA PRO A 11 -0.39 -10.38 2.02
C PRO A 11 -1.57 -11.25 1.53
N ASP A 12 -2.64 -11.35 2.33
CA ASP A 12 -3.86 -12.10 2.03
C ASP A 12 -4.92 -11.29 1.23
N GLY A 13 -4.63 -10.05 0.83
CA GLY A 13 -5.49 -9.26 -0.07
C GLY A 13 -6.55 -8.40 0.61
N ARG A 14 -6.59 -8.32 1.93
CA ARG A 14 -7.44 -7.37 2.69
C ARG A 14 -6.95 -5.93 2.47
N ILE A 15 -7.90 -5.00 2.38
CA ILE A 15 -7.62 -3.57 2.21
C ILE A 15 -7.77 -2.86 3.54
N VAL A 16 -6.69 -2.25 4.01
CA VAL A 16 -6.64 -1.54 5.29
C VAL A 16 -6.39 -0.07 5.04
N ARG A 17 -7.19 0.82 5.65
CA ARG A 17 -6.93 2.26 5.55
C ARG A 17 -5.76 2.65 6.43
N ALA A 18 -4.84 3.44 5.86
CA ALA A 18 -3.80 4.08 6.65
C ALA A 18 -4.42 5.17 7.52
N ARG A 19 -3.97 5.32 8.78
CA ARG A 19 -4.58 6.29 9.71
C ARG A 19 -4.29 7.73 9.29
N GLN A 20 -3.01 8.07 9.23
CA GLN A 20 -2.53 9.41 8.85
C GLN A 20 -1.38 9.32 7.85
N TYR A 21 -0.37 8.52 8.18
CA TYR A 21 0.75 8.20 7.29
C TYR A 21 1.03 6.70 7.38
N HIS A 22 1.35 6.07 6.25
CA HIS A 22 1.72 4.65 6.18
C HIS A 22 2.78 4.26 7.22
N ILE A 23 3.84 5.08 7.36
CA ILE A 23 4.91 4.82 8.32
C ILE A 23 4.44 4.92 9.77
N SER A 24 3.46 5.78 10.08
CA SER A 24 2.89 5.87 11.42
C SER A 24 2.19 4.57 11.81
N ASP A 25 1.51 3.91 10.87
CA ASP A 25 0.89 2.60 11.14
C ASP A 25 1.96 1.56 11.47
N VAL A 26 3.07 1.53 10.72
CA VAL A 26 4.19 0.58 10.92
C VAL A 26 4.89 0.79 12.25
N VAL A 27 5.05 2.04 12.69
CA VAL A 27 5.73 2.36 13.96
C VAL A 27 4.83 2.15 15.18
N VAL A 28 3.52 2.40 15.05
CA VAL A 28 2.56 2.28 16.17
C VAL A 28 2.06 0.84 16.32
N TYR A 29 1.89 0.11 15.22
CA TYR A 29 1.40 -1.28 15.21
C TYR A 29 2.37 -2.21 14.45
N PRO A 30 3.65 -2.28 14.85
CA PRO A 30 4.66 -3.05 14.12
C PRO A 30 4.29 -4.53 13.97
N GLN A 31 3.58 -5.11 14.95
CA GLN A 31 3.15 -6.50 14.94
C GLN A 31 2.22 -6.83 13.76
N CYS A 32 1.36 -5.90 13.35
CA CYS A 32 0.50 -6.10 12.17
C CYS A 32 1.32 -6.33 10.91
N PHE A 33 2.54 -5.80 10.86
CA PHE A 33 3.45 -5.90 9.73
C PHE A 33 4.53 -6.97 9.92
N GLY A 34 4.42 -7.81 10.95
CA GLY A 34 5.43 -8.82 11.29
C GLY A 34 6.73 -8.22 11.81
N LEU A 35 6.66 -7.06 12.45
CA LEU A 35 7.78 -6.37 13.10
C LEU A 35 7.55 -6.30 14.61
N SER A 36 8.64 -6.22 15.37
CA SER A 36 8.61 -5.89 16.79
C SER A 36 8.94 -4.42 17.04
N GLN A 37 8.65 -3.91 18.24
CA GLN A 37 9.10 -2.57 18.62
C GLN A 37 10.64 -2.46 18.59
N ALA A 38 11.35 -3.55 18.93
CA ALA A 38 12.80 -3.62 18.83
C ALA A 38 13.31 -3.53 17.38
N ASP A 39 12.56 -4.05 16.40
CA ASP A 39 12.87 -3.86 14.98
C ASP A 39 12.78 -2.38 14.58
N ILE A 40 11.77 -1.67 15.10
CA ILE A 40 11.61 -0.22 14.86
C ILE A 40 12.79 0.53 15.45
N ASP A 41 13.13 0.29 16.72
CA ASP A 41 14.25 0.95 17.39
C ASP A 41 15.57 0.72 16.69
N ARG A 42 15.84 -0.53 16.32
CA ARG A 42 17.06 -0.88 15.60
C ARG A 42 17.14 -0.17 14.26
N ALA A 43 16.03 -0.02 13.53
CA ALA A 43 16.03 0.71 12.26
C ALA A 43 16.41 2.18 12.45
N PHE A 44 15.80 2.89 13.40
CA PHE A 44 16.14 4.29 13.68
C PHE A 44 17.58 4.45 14.17
N ALA A 45 18.01 3.62 15.13
CA ALA A 45 19.37 3.64 15.66
C ALA A 45 20.44 3.37 14.58
N SER A 46 20.20 2.42 13.68
CA SER A 46 21.16 2.06 12.61
C SER A 46 21.38 3.19 11.59
N HIS A 47 20.44 4.13 11.48
CA HIS A 47 20.54 5.29 10.60
C HIS A 47 20.91 6.57 11.36
N GLY A 48 21.12 6.52 12.68
CA GLY A 48 21.37 7.71 13.50
C GLY A 48 20.21 8.69 13.55
N GLU A 49 18.99 8.23 13.25
CA GLU A 49 17.80 9.07 13.17
C GLU A 49 16.98 8.97 14.47
N PRO A 50 16.51 10.09 15.05
CA PRO A 50 15.63 10.03 16.21
C PRO A 50 14.24 9.54 15.80
N ARG A 51 13.50 8.90 16.72
CA ARG A 51 12.10 8.49 16.48
C ARG A 51 11.18 9.64 16.05
N SER A 52 11.49 10.87 16.44
CA SER A 52 10.76 12.07 16.01
C SER A 52 10.84 12.32 14.50
N ALA A 53 11.86 11.80 13.81
CA ALA A 53 12.04 11.89 12.36
C ALA A 53 11.17 10.89 11.56
N VAL A 54 10.19 10.22 12.19
CA VAL A 54 9.39 9.13 11.59
C VAL A 54 8.78 9.40 10.21
N ARG A 55 8.55 10.67 9.84
CA ARG A 55 7.87 11.03 8.59
C ARG A 55 8.79 11.02 7.37
N GLU A 56 10.09 11.10 7.56
CA GLU A 56 11.10 11.19 6.50
C GLU A 56 12.36 10.41 6.90
N GLY A 57 13.41 10.48 6.09
CA GLY A 57 14.68 9.80 6.40
C GLY A 57 14.80 8.35 5.91
N ALA A 58 16.00 7.83 6.10
CA ALA A 58 16.44 6.51 5.67
C ALA A 58 15.82 5.38 6.51
N ALA A 59 15.62 5.58 7.82
CA ALA A 59 15.00 4.57 8.67
C ALA A 59 13.56 4.27 8.23
N ARG A 60 12.79 5.31 7.88
CA ARG A 60 11.46 5.17 7.27
C ARG A 60 11.54 4.36 5.98
N GLY A 61 12.48 4.70 5.10
CA GLY A 61 12.67 3.98 3.83
C GLY A 61 12.92 2.49 4.05
N ALA A 62 13.83 2.16 4.97
CA ALA A 62 14.17 0.79 5.32
C ALA A 62 12.99 0.00 5.91
N LEU A 63 12.22 0.62 6.82
CA LEU A 63 11.03 0.01 7.41
C LEU A 63 9.96 -0.27 6.36
N ILE A 64 9.62 0.72 5.52
CA ILE A 64 8.64 0.51 4.45
C ILE A 64 9.11 -0.58 3.48
N ALA A 65 10.40 -0.57 3.09
CA ALA A 65 10.93 -1.61 2.22
C ALA A 65 10.82 -3.01 2.85
N ARG A 66 11.05 -3.13 4.16
CA ARG A 66 10.87 -4.40 4.89
C ARG A 66 9.42 -4.86 4.89
N VAL A 67 8.47 -3.95 5.15
CA VAL A 67 7.03 -4.25 5.09
C VAL A 67 6.61 -4.74 3.70
N LEU A 68 7.06 -4.05 2.65
CA LEU A 68 6.78 -4.43 1.27
C LEU A 68 7.38 -5.80 0.91
N ARG A 69 8.59 -6.12 1.41
CA ARG A 69 9.21 -7.45 1.25
C ARG A 69 8.38 -8.57 1.87
N SER A 70 7.66 -8.29 2.94
CA SER A 70 6.73 -9.23 3.57
C SER A 70 5.40 -9.39 2.81
N GLY A 71 5.29 -8.88 1.59
CA GLY A 71 4.13 -9.09 0.71
C GLY A 71 3.03 -8.04 0.83
N TRP A 72 3.22 -7.01 1.65
CA TRP A 72 2.32 -5.86 1.73
C TRP A 72 2.45 -4.97 0.49
N ILE A 73 1.36 -4.28 0.14
CA ILE A 73 1.31 -3.31 -0.95
C ILE A 73 0.92 -1.96 -0.38
N ARG A 74 1.66 -0.91 -0.74
CA ARG A 74 1.36 0.46 -0.30
C ARG A 74 0.60 1.20 -1.40
N ILE A 75 -0.56 1.76 -1.06
CA ILE A 75 -1.36 2.59 -1.95
C ILE A 75 -1.39 4.03 -1.41
N ARG A 76 -1.03 5.01 -2.23
CA ARG A 76 -1.06 6.43 -1.87
C ARG A 76 -1.80 7.23 -2.93
N GLY A 77 -2.87 7.90 -2.54
CA GLY A 77 -3.57 8.83 -3.40
C GLY A 77 -2.93 10.21 -3.39
N HIS A 78 -2.86 10.82 -4.57
CA HIS A 78 -2.38 12.18 -4.79
C HIS A 78 -3.45 12.99 -5.54
N ARG A 79 -3.23 14.31 -5.64
CA ARG A 79 -4.03 15.14 -6.52
C ARG A 79 -3.71 14.77 -7.99
N GLY A 80 -4.58 13.98 -8.61
CA GLY A 80 -4.51 13.66 -10.04
C GLY A 80 -3.87 12.31 -10.40
N TYR A 81 -3.31 11.58 -9.42
CA TYR A 81 -2.87 10.19 -9.64
C TYR A 81 -2.92 9.36 -8.35
N VAL A 82 -2.81 8.04 -8.49
CA VAL A 82 -2.58 7.10 -7.39
C VAL A 82 -1.23 6.42 -7.58
N SER A 83 -0.46 6.31 -6.51
CA SER A 83 0.80 5.56 -6.48
C SER A 83 0.60 4.22 -5.79
N VAL A 84 1.15 3.17 -6.39
CA VAL A 84 1.21 1.82 -5.87
C VAL A 84 2.68 1.46 -5.70
N THR A 85 3.09 1.05 -4.51
CA THR A 85 4.44 0.56 -4.26
C THR A 85 4.38 -0.90 -3.84
N VAL A 86 5.14 -1.75 -4.53
CA VAL A 86 5.25 -3.19 -4.27
C VAL A 86 6.72 -3.56 -4.13
N HIS A 87 7.02 -4.66 -3.43
CA HIS A 87 8.37 -5.20 -3.48
C HIS A 87 8.68 -5.81 -4.85
N ARG A 88 7.87 -6.77 -5.29
CA ARG A 88 8.00 -7.45 -6.59
C ARG A 88 6.62 -7.58 -7.23
N LEU A 89 6.53 -7.41 -8.54
CA LEU A 89 5.27 -7.52 -9.28
C LEU A 89 5.04 -8.96 -9.77
N SER A 90 4.65 -9.86 -8.86
CA SER A 90 4.26 -11.25 -9.16
C SER A 90 2.80 -11.37 -9.66
N GLY A 91 2.39 -12.57 -10.09
CA GLY A 91 0.99 -12.88 -10.42
C GLY A 91 0.04 -12.54 -9.28
N ASP A 92 0.28 -13.07 -8.08
CA ASP A 92 -0.56 -12.81 -6.90
C ASP A 92 -0.66 -11.31 -6.53
N VAL A 93 0.41 -10.54 -6.75
CA VAL A 93 0.39 -9.08 -6.51
C VAL A 93 -0.48 -8.39 -7.57
N ARG A 94 -0.41 -8.81 -8.84
CA ARG A 94 -1.27 -8.32 -9.92
C ARG A 94 -2.73 -8.62 -9.64
N ASP A 95 -3.05 -9.84 -9.18
CA ASP A 95 -4.42 -10.24 -8.87
C ASP A 95 -5.01 -9.43 -7.72
N ARG A 96 -4.23 -9.21 -6.65
CA ARG A 96 -4.63 -8.34 -5.54
C ARG A 96 -4.83 -6.89 -5.98
N LEU A 97 -3.97 -6.37 -6.86
CA LEU A 97 -4.11 -5.02 -7.41
C LEU A 97 -5.32 -4.88 -8.33
N ARG A 98 -5.58 -5.87 -9.19
CA ARG A 98 -6.79 -5.98 -10.02
C ARG A 98 -8.05 -5.93 -9.16
N ALA A 99 -8.12 -6.80 -8.15
CA ALA A 99 -9.25 -6.86 -7.23
C ALA A 99 -9.44 -5.53 -6.48
N TRP A 100 -8.34 -4.92 -5.99
CA TRP A 100 -8.39 -3.61 -5.36
C TRP A 100 -8.92 -2.54 -6.31
N GLY A 101 -8.34 -2.42 -7.51
CA GLY A 101 -8.71 -1.40 -8.48
C GLY A 101 -10.14 -1.54 -8.95
N ALA A 102 -10.59 -2.76 -9.25
CA ALA A 102 -11.97 -3.04 -9.66
C ALA A 102 -12.96 -2.61 -8.57
N ARG A 103 -12.68 -2.92 -7.30
CA ARG A 103 -13.49 -2.44 -6.16
C ARG A 103 -13.52 -0.92 -6.06
N LYS A 104 -12.40 -0.22 -6.28
CA LYS A 104 -12.37 1.25 -6.25
C LYS A 104 -13.13 1.89 -7.41
N VAL A 105 -13.06 1.28 -8.59
CA VAL A 105 -13.80 1.74 -9.76
C VAL A 105 -15.30 1.56 -9.54
N ALA A 106 -15.74 0.36 -9.12
CA ALA A 106 -17.14 0.09 -8.80
C ALA A 106 -17.70 1.03 -7.73
N ALA A 107 -16.89 1.38 -6.71
CA ALA A 107 -17.27 2.31 -5.65
C ALA A 107 -17.17 3.81 -6.04
N GLY A 108 -16.85 4.13 -7.30
CA GLY A 108 -16.67 5.51 -7.78
C GLY A 108 -15.54 6.27 -7.09
N LYS A 109 -14.53 5.55 -6.55
CA LYS A 109 -13.36 6.14 -5.87
C LYS A 109 -12.18 6.34 -6.83
N LEU A 110 -12.14 5.57 -7.91
CA LEU A 110 -11.26 5.72 -9.06
C LEU A 110 -12.08 5.64 -10.34
N HIS A 111 -11.56 6.24 -11.40
CA HIS A 111 -12.00 6.03 -12.77
C HIS A 111 -10.93 5.20 -13.51
N PRO A 112 -11.28 4.34 -14.49
CA PRO A 112 -10.30 3.59 -15.27
C PRO A 112 -9.25 4.47 -15.97
N LEU A 113 -9.60 5.72 -16.28
CA LEU A 113 -8.69 6.71 -16.89
C LEU A 113 -7.90 7.54 -15.87
N ASP A 114 -8.15 7.38 -14.56
CA ASP A 114 -7.31 8.04 -13.56
C ASP A 114 -5.87 7.51 -13.68
N ARG A 115 -4.88 8.38 -13.47
CA ARG A 115 -3.47 8.00 -13.62
C ARG A 115 -3.01 7.13 -12.45
N LEU A 116 -2.30 6.04 -12.75
CA LEU A 116 -1.67 5.14 -11.79
C LEU A 116 -0.15 5.10 -12.01
N HIS A 117 0.62 5.22 -10.94
CA HIS A 117 2.08 5.06 -10.92
C HIS A 117 2.44 3.82 -10.08
N LEU A 118 2.91 2.76 -10.70
CA LEU A 118 3.35 1.53 -10.02
C LEU A 118 4.87 1.54 -9.90
N VAL A 119 5.37 1.33 -8.68
CA VAL A 119 6.80 1.27 -8.35
C VAL A 119 7.14 -0.10 -7.78
N GLU A 120 8.07 -0.80 -8.42
CA GLU A 120 8.60 -2.11 -8.01
C GLU A 120 10.02 -1.97 -7.44
N LEU A 121 10.21 -2.29 -6.15
CA LEU A 121 11.47 -2.06 -5.43
C LEU A 121 12.52 -3.17 -5.57
N SER A 122 12.17 -4.39 -6.00
CA SER A 122 13.10 -5.53 -6.02
C SER A 122 14.15 -5.46 -7.12
N LYS A 123 13.97 -4.56 -8.10
CA LYS A 123 14.90 -4.41 -9.21
C LYS A 123 16.06 -3.49 -8.81
N ARG A 124 17.26 -3.77 -9.34
CA ARG A 124 18.49 -2.97 -9.08
C ARG A 124 18.26 -1.49 -9.33
N GLU A 125 17.47 -1.19 -10.34
CA GLU A 125 16.84 0.11 -10.58
C GLU A 125 15.35 -0.09 -10.38
N ASN A 126 14.73 0.69 -9.49
CA ASN A 126 13.28 0.61 -9.27
C ASN A 126 12.57 0.69 -10.63
N ALA A 127 11.74 -0.30 -10.95
CA ALA A 127 10.94 -0.20 -12.18
C ALA A 127 9.69 0.62 -11.89
N GLU A 128 9.47 1.65 -12.70
CA GLU A 128 8.29 2.48 -12.65
C GLU A 128 7.43 2.25 -13.89
N PHE A 129 6.14 2.02 -13.67
CA PHE A 129 5.13 1.89 -14.71
C PHE A 129 4.09 2.98 -14.47
N SER A 130 3.70 3.70 -15.51
CA SER A 130 2.67 4.73 -15.42
C SER A 130 1.67 4.59 -16.55
N GLY A 131 0.39 4.77 -16.26
CA GLY A 131 -0.69 4.64 -17.23
C GLY A 131 -2.05 4.91 -16.60
N GLY A 132 -3.13 4.60 -17.32
CA GLY A 132 -4.47 4.61 -16.73
C GLY A 132 -4.64 3.47 -15.71
N VAL A 133 -5.48 3.64 -14.70
CA VAL A 133 -5.85 2.55 -13.75
C VAL A 133 -6.31 1.31 -14.51
N GLY A 134 -7.17 1.45 -15.52
CA GLY A 134 -7.68 0.33 -16.31
C GLY A 134 -6.62 -0.34 -17.17
N GLU A 135 -5.64 0.43 -17.65
CA GLU A 135 -4.52 -0.08 -18.45
C GLU A 135 -3.53 -0.84 -17.55
N VAL A 136 -3.02 -0.19 -16.51
CA VAL A 136 -1.97 -0.77 -15.65
C VAL A 136 -2.49 -1.97 -14.86
N LEU A 137 -3.78 -1.95 -14.49
CA LEU A 137 -4.40 -3.03 -13.74
C LEU A 137 -5.21 -3.98 -14.62
N GLU A 138 -5.27 -3.78 -15.94
CA GLU A 138 -6.06 -4.62 -16.85
C GLU A 138 -7.53 -4.78 -16.36
N ILE A 139 -8.15 -3.67 -15.97
CA ILE A 139 -9.54 -3.65 -15.51
C ILE A 139 -10.43 -3.29 -16.69
N HIS A 140 -11.21 -4.27 -17.15
CA HIS A 140 -12.22 -4.06 -18.17
C HIS A 140 -13.59 -3.85 -17.53
N ALA A 141 -14.45 -3.01 -18.15
CA ALA A 141 -15.76 -2.66 -17.59
C ALA A 141 -16.66 -3.88 -17.36
N ALA A 142 -16.45 -4.98 -18.09
CA ALA A 142 -17.19 -6.24 -17.95
C ALA A 142 -16.82 -7.04 -16.69
N ASP A 143 -15.68 -6.76 -16.05
CA ASP A 143 -15.13 -7.54 -14.94
C ASP A 143 -15.33 -6.88 -13.57
N LEU A 144 -16.11 -5.78 -13.52
CA LEU A 144 -16.31 -5.05 -12.28
C LEU A 144 -17.24 -5.84 -11.35
N PRO A 145 -16.77 -6.23 -10.14
CA PRO A 145 -17.63 -6.88 -9.18
C PRO A 145 -18.76 -5.93 -8.76
N SER A 146 -19.91 -6.50 -8.38
CA SER A 146 -20.98 -5.74 -7.74
C SER A 146 -20.42 -4.98 -6.52
N PRO A 147 -20.82 -3.72 -6.29
CA PRO A 147 -20.35 -2.95 -5.14
C PRO A 147 -20.88 -3.56 -3.84
N GLU A 148 -20.15 -4.53 -3.30
CA GLU A 148 -20.37 -5.02 -1.94
C GLU A 148 -20.07 -3.89 -0.93
N PRO A 149 -20.91 -3.67 0.08
CA PRO A 149 -20.63 -2.72 1.15
C PRO A 149 -19.57 -3.30 2.08
N ALA A 150 -18.30 -3.28 1.67
CA ALA A 150 -17.22 -3.65 2.55
C ALA A 150 -17.03 -2.54 3.60
N GLY A 151 -17.29 -2.85 4.87
CA GLY A 151 -16.75 -2.10 5.98
C GLY A 151 -15.24 -1.98 5.80
N TRP A 152 -14.71 -0.76 5.89
CA TRP A 152 -13.27 -0.53 5.72
C TRP A 152 -12.55 -0.96 6.99
N LEU A 153 -11.63 -1.92 6.87
CA LEU A 153 -10.76 -2.30 7.99
C LEU A 153 -9.78 -1.17 8.30
N ARG A 154 -9.61 -0.90 9.60
CA ARG A 154 -8.52 -0.12 10.16
C ARG A 154 -7.39 -1.05 10.55
N ILE A 155 -6.18 -0.50 10.66
CA ILE A 155 -5.00 -1.27 11.08
C ILE A 155 -5.16 -1.86 12.49
N GLU A 156 -5.97 -1.21 13.34
CA GLU A 156 -6.33 -1.66 14.69
C GLU A 156 -7.21 -2.90 14.67
N ASP A 157 -8.07 -3.04 13.66
CA ASP A 157 -9.01 -4.16 13.55
C ASP A 157 -8.28 -5.48 13.27
N ILE A 158 -7.09 -5.43 12.67
CA ILE A 158 -6.23 -6.61 12.46
C ILE A 158 -5.16 -6.77 13.55
N ALA A 159 -5.05 -5.83 14.48
CA ALA A 159 -4.08 -5.89 15.58
C ALA A 159 -4.56 -6.79 16.74
N GLY A 160 -5.86 -7.08 16.82
CA GLY A 160 -6.48 -7.90 17.87
C GLY A 160 -6.68 -9.38 17.51
N GLU A 161 -6.24 -9.81 16.33
CA GLU A 161 -6.42 -11.20 15.84
C GLU A 161 -5.19 -12.11 16.08
N GLY A 162 -4.17 -11.63 16.80
CA GLY A 162 -2.87 -12.31 16.97
C GLY A 162 -2.47 -12.56 18.42
#